data_AF-Q46L82-F1
#
_entry.id   AF-Q46L82-F1
#
_cell.length_a   1.000
_cell.length_b   1.000
_cell.length_c   1.000
_cell.angle_alpha   90.00
_cell.angle_beta   90.00
_cell.angle_gamma   90.00
#
_symmetry.space_group_name_H-M   'P 1'
#
loop_
_entity.id
_entity.type
_entity.pdbx_description
1 polymer ?
#
loop_
_entity_poly.entity_id
_entity_poly.type
_entity_poly.pdbx_seq_one_letter_code
_entity_poly.pdbx_strand_id
1 'polypeptide(L)'
;MIKKIIKYLTLIIDKLYSVKSIEKTNKKLQHTILKNDLTAKLKDNEQEILFGCGCFWGAEKGFWRLPGVITTSVGYAGGEKENPNYREVCSGLTGHTEVVRVVWNNNEIDLSDLLKLFWECHDPTQGNRQGNDSGSQYRSAIYTTSKEQLSKAIESKNSYQIELKNNGFGIITTEIENDIKFYFAEDYHQQYLAKPGSRPYCSAMPTKVTFKNFSGANFKLNEKIWSNYNWDITHCILRGENTPIESNL
;
A
#
# COMPACT_ATOMS: atom_id res chain seq x y z
N MET A 1 16.89 3.56 39.70
CA MET A 1 17.54 2.38 39.07
C MET A 1 16.54 1.50 38.31
N ILE A 2 15.42 1.11 38.93
CA ILE A 2 14.39 0.21 38.36
C ILE A 2 13.74 0.73 37.06
N LYS A 3 13.41 2.03 36.95
CA LYS A 3 12.84 2.61 35.71
C LYS A 3 13.78 2.55 34.50
N LYS A 4 15.10 2.64 34.70
CA LYS A 4 16.09 2.48 33.62
C LYS A 4 16.18 1.02 33.15
N ILE A 5 16.07 0.07 34.09
CA ILE A 5 16.11 -1.38 33.80
C ILE A 5 14.84 -1.82 33.05
N ILE A 6 13.66 -1.33 33.44
CA ILE A 6 12.39 -1.63 32.75
C ILE A 6 12.42 -1.09 31.32
N LYS A 7 12.91 0.14 31.10
CA LYS A 7 13.06 0.75 29.76
C LYS A 7 14.06 -0.02 28.89
N TYR A 8 15.15 -0.50 29.48
CA TYR A 8 16.17 -1.30 28.78
C TYR A 8 15.64 -2.70 28.42
N LEU A 9 14.85 -3.33 29.30
CA LEU A 9 14.17 -4.59 29.04
C LEU A 9 13.11 -4.47 27.96
N THR A 10 12.30 -3.40 27.95
CA THR A 10 11.33 -3.16 26.85
C THR A 10 12.03 -2.93 25.53
N LEU A 11 13.11 -2.14 25.50
CA LEU A 11 13.93 -1.96 24.30
C LEU A 11 14.56 -3.27 23.79
N ILE A 12 14.98 -4.18 24.67
CA ILE A 12 15.51 -5.49 24.28
C ILE A 12 14.40 -6.41 23.76
N ILE A 13 13.22 -6.37 24.40
CA ILE A 13 12.05 -7.14 23.98
C ILE A 13 11.57 -6.64 22.59
N ASP A 14 11.42 -5.34 22.40
CA ASP A 14 11.02 -4.74 21.11
C ASP A 14 12.07 -5.01 20.01
N LYS A 15 13.37 -4.98 20.35
CA LYS A 15 14.46 -5.33 19.42
C LYS A 15 14.55 -6.83 19.12
N LEU A 16 14.07 -7.69 20.03
CA LEU A 16 13.86 -9.13 19.78
C LEU A 16 12.64 -9.39 18.89
N TYR A 17 11.60 -8.55 18.98
CA TYR A 17 10.40 -8.67 18.14
C TYR A 17 10.53 -8.02 16.76
N SER A 18 11.36 -6.98 16.55
CA SER A 18 11.43 -6.28 15.25
C SER A 18 12.47 -6.81 14.25
N VAL A 19 13.37 -7.72 14.63
CA VAL A 19 14.34 -8.33 13.70
C VAL A 19 14.44 -9.86 13.80
N LYS A 20 13.99 -10.46 14.91
CA LYS A 20 14.12 -11.91 15.15
C LYS A 20 12.81 -12.71 15.07
N SER A 21 11.67 -12.07 14.91
CA SER A 21 10.38 -12.77 14.86
C SER A 21 10.11 -13.43 13.50
N ILE A 22 10.55 -12.82 12.40
CA ILE A 22 10.24 -13.28 11.04
C ILE A 22 11.30 -14.27 10.52
N GLU A 23 12.60 -14.03 10.74
CA GLU A 23 13.66 -14.92 10.22
C GLU A 23 13.85 -16.22 11.03
N LYS A 24 13.36 -16.28 12.27
CA LYS A 24 13.67 -17.39 13.20
C LYS A 24 12.56 -18.42 13.33
N THR A 25 11.40 -18.18 12.73
CA THR A 25 10.37 -19.19 12.58
C THR A 25 10.36 -19.62 11.13
N ASN A 26 10.60 -20.91 10.84
CA ASN A 26 10.39 -21.52 9.52
C ASN A 26 8.91 -21.50 9.08
N LYS A 27 8.13 -20.52 9.57
CA LYS A 27 6.71 -20.38 9.37
C LYS A 27 6.52 -19.46 8.18
N LYS A 28 6.17 -20.04 7.02
CA LYS A 28 5.70 -19.28 5.88
C LYS A 28 4.55 -18.39 6.33
N LEU A 29 4.72 -17.07 6.21
CA LEU A 29 3.65 -16.12 6.44
C LEU A 29 2.74 -16.21 5.21
N GLN A 30 1.59 -16.84 5.35
CA GLN A 30 0.64 -16.97 4.25
C GLN A 30 -0.36 -15.82 4.25
N HIS A 31 -0.62 -15.29 3.06
CA HIS A 31 -1.66 -14.33 2.83
C HIS A 31 -3.02 -14.93 3.20
N THR A 32 -3.78 -14.25 4.07
CA THR A 32 -5.03 -14.79 4.63
C THR A 32 -6.06 -15.10 3.54
N ILE A 33 -6.14 -14.28 2.49
CA ILE A 33 -7.07 -14.44 1.34
C ILE A 33 -6.44 -15.23 0.19
N LEU A 34 -5.42 -14.68 -0.46
CA LEU A 34 -4.74 -15.24 -1.64
C LEU A 34 -3.95 -16.54 -1.39
N LYS A 35 -3.73 -16.94 -0.12
CA LYS A 35 -3.03 -18.17 0.31
C LYS A 35 -1.55 -18.30 -0.10
N ASN A 36 -1.02 -17.32 -0.84
CA ASN A 36 0.37 -17.26 -1.25
C ASN A 36 1.29 -16.79 -0.11
N ASP A 37 2.58 -17.13 -0.20
CA ASP A 37 3.58 -16.77 0.80
C ASP A 37 4.01 -15.30 0.66
N LEU A 38 3.88 -14.53 1.75
CA LEU A 38 4.20 -13.10 1.79
C LEU A 38 5.69 -12.83 1.52
N THR A 39 6.57 -13.79 1.84
CA THR A 39 8.04 -13.63 1.79
C THR A 39 8.67 -14.41 0.64
N ALA A 40 7.87 -15.02 -0.24
CA ALA A 40 8.38 -15.72 -1.40
C ALA A 40 9.26 -14.80 -2.26
N LYS A 41 10.37 -15.36 -2.74
CA LYS A 41 11.16 -14.71 -3.78
C LYS A 41 10.32 -14.59 -5.05
N LEU A 42 10.44 -13.44 -5.72
CA LEU A 42 9.75 -13.19 -6.99
C LEU A 42 10.19 -14.21 -8.04
N LYS A 43 9.22 -14.72 -8.80
CA LYS A 43 9.47 -15.48 -10.03
C LYS A 43 9.73 -14.53 -11.20
N ASP A 44 10.22 -15.06 -12.32
CA ASP A 44 10.60 -14.27 -13.50
C ASP A 44 9.45 -13.42 -14.09
N ASN A 45 8.21 -13.88 -13.94
CA ASN A 45 7.00 -13.17 -14.39
C ASN A 45 6.33 -12.35 -13.29
N GLU A 46 6.97 -12.22 -12.12
CA GLU A 46 6.43 -11.47 -11.00
C GLU A 46 7.19 -10.16 -10.82
N GLN A 47 6.47 -9.10 -10.49
CA GLN A 47 7.04 -7.81 -10.13
C GLN A 47 6.48 -7.35 -8.80
N GLU A 48 7.20 -6.41 -8.16
CA GLU A 48 6.75 -5.77 -6.93
C GLU A 48 6.87 -4.24 -6.98
N ILE A 49 6.02 -3.59 -6.18
CA ILE A 49 5.96 -2.14 -5.99
C ILE A 49 5.37 -1.82 -4.62
N LEU A 50 5.70 -0.66 -4.06
CA LEU A 50 5.14 -0.17 -2.80
C LEU A 50 4.25 1.05 -3.05
N PHE A 51 3.06 1.06 -2.46
CA PHE A 51 2.10 2.16 -2.54
C PHE A 51 1.72 2.67 -1.14
N GLY A 52 1.91 3.97 -0.89
CA GLY A 52 1.39 4.68 0.28
C GLY A 52 0.13 5.44 -0.08
N CYS A 53 -1.00 5.08 0.54
CA CYS A 53 -2.34 5.63 0.23
C CYS A 53 -3.06 6.11 1.51
N GLY A 54 -2.30 6.54 2.53
CA GLY A 54 -2.81 6.69 3.90
C GLY A 54 -2.88 5.37 4.63
N CYS A 55 -3.94 5.14 5.42
CA CYS A 55 -4.08 3.91 6.20
C CYS A 55 -4.02 2.65 5.31
N PHE A 56 -2.97 1.86 5.49
CA PHE A 56 -2.66 0.71 4.63
C PHE A 56 -3.70 -0.43 4.65
N TRP A 57 -4.58 -0.52 5.65
CA TRP A 57 -5.51 -1.66 5.78
C TRP A 57 -6.56 -1.69 4.68
N GLY A 58 -7.07 -0.53 4.27
CA GLY A 58 -8.00 -0.49 3.14
C GLY A 58 -7.26 -0.55 1.82
N ALA A 59 -6.12 0.14 1.71
CA ALA A 59 -5.31 0.11 0.50
C ALA A 59 -4.91 -1.33 0.13
N GLU A 60 -4.45 -2.12 1.12
CA GLU A 60 -4.09 -3.52 0.95
C GLU A 60 -5.28 -4.34 0.41
N LYS A 61 -6.47 -4.10 0.95
CA LYS A 61 -7.72 -4.68 0.46
C LYS A 61 -8.03 -4.31 -0.97
N GLY A 62 -7.80 -3.06 -1.34
CA GLY A 62 -7.95 -2.60 -2.71
C GLY A 62 -7.12 -3.46 -3.66
N PHE A 63 -5.83 -3.60 -3.36
CA PHE A 63 -4.87 -4.28 -4.23
C PHE A 63 -5.06 -5.79 -4.28
N TRP A 64 -5.25 -6.50 -3.14
CA TRP A 64 -5.34 -7.96 -3.18
C TRP A 64 -6.57 -8.46 -3.97
N ARG A 65 -7.56 -7.59 -4.19
CA ARG A 65 -8.76 -7.94 -4.94
C ARG A 65 -8.56 -7.94 -6.45
N LEU A 66 -7.52 -7.29 -6.97
CA LEU A 66 -7.29 -7.20 -8.40
C LEU A 66 -6.84 -8.56 -8.98
N PRO A 67 -7.42 -9.00 -10.11
CA PRO A 67 -6.92 -10.18 -10.83
C PRO A 67 -5.43 -10.03 -11.19
N GLY A 68 -4.67 -11.12 -11.13
CA GLY A 68 -3.23 -11.11 -11.38
C GLY A 68 -2.36 -10.67 -10.20
N VAL A 69 -2.95 -10.16 -9.11
CA VAL A 69 -2.19 -9.91 -7.86
C VAL A 69 -1.94 -11.25 -7.15
N ILE A 70 -0.66 -11.54 -6.93
CA ILE A 70 -0.16 -12.81 -6.36
C ILE A 70 -0.19 -12.75 -4.84
N THR A 71 0.27 -11.66 -4.25
CA THR A 71 0.20 -11.44 -2.80
C THR A 71 0.33 -9.94 -2.49
N THR A 72 -0.19 -9.53 -1.34
CA THR A 72 0.08 -8.20 -0.78
C THR A 72 0.60 -8.33 0.65
N SER A 73 1.30 -7.31 1.13
CA SER A 73 1.67 -7.20 2.53
C SER A 73 1.78 -5.73 2.92
N VAL A 74 1.53 -5.42 4.18
CA VAL A 74 1.64 -4.06 4.70
C VAL A 74 2.92 -3.85 5.49
N GLY A 75 3.41 -2.61 5.48
CA GLY A 75 4.65 -2.26 6.16
C GLY A 75 4.99 -0.79 6.09
N TYR A 76 6.27 -0.50 6.30
CA TYR A 76 6.82 0.83 6.48
C TYR A 76 7.98 1.05 5.50
N ALA A 77 7.99 2.18 4.79
CA ALA A 77 9.02 2.53 3.81
C ALA A 77 9.20 4.06 3.73
N GLY A 78 10.29 4.53 3.10
CA GLY A 78 10.55 5.96 2.88
C GLY A 78 11.02 6.76 4.11
N GLY A 79 11.48 6.07 5.15
CA GLY A 79 12.03 6.68 6.36
C GLY A 79 13.45 6.21 6.64
N GLU A 80 14.06 6.76 7.69
CA GLU A 80 15.47 6.50 8.04
C GLU A 80 15.63 5.41 9.10
N LYS A 81 14.60 5.20 9.92
CA LYS A 81 14.67 4.27 11.06
C LYS A 81 14.68 2.83 10.58
N GLU A 82 15.77 2.10 10.83
CA GLU A 82 15.79 0.67 10.55
C GLU A 82 14.86 -0.13 11.48
N ASN A 83 14.15 -1.11 10.89
CA ASN A 83 13.27 -2.06 11.55
C ASN A 83 12.28 -1.41 12.54
N PRO A 84 11.49 -0.42 12.09
CA PRO A 84 10.56 0.31 12.95
C PRO A 84 9.38 -0.59 13.33
N ASN A 85 8.82 -0.38 14.52
CA ASN A 85 7.52 -0.95 14.87
C ASN A 85 6.38 0.06 14.71
N TYR A 86 5.12 -0.40 14.74
CA TYR A 86 3.95 0.46 14.54
C TYR A 86 3.93 1.67 15.46
N ARG A 87 4.25 1.47 16.75
CA ARG A 87 4.24 2.56 17.75
C ARG A 87 5.29 3.62 17.43
N GLU A 88 6.47 3.20 16.98
CA GLU A 88 7.52 4.13 16.55
C GLU A 88 7.06 4.92 15.31
N VAL A 89 6.45 4.28 14.32
CA VAL A 89 5.93 4.96 13.12
C VAL A 89 4.83 5.95 13.49
N CYS A 90 3.89 5.59 14.37
CA CYS A 90 2.86 6.50 14.84
C CYS A 90 3.39 7.73 15.59
N SER A 91 4.64 7.71 16.07
CA SER A 91 5.25 8.90 16.67
C SER A 91 5.64 9.97 15.65
N GLY A 92 5.70 9.62 14.35
CA GLY A 92 6.16 10.49 13.27
C GLY A 92 7.68 10.67 13.20
N LEU A 93 8.45 10.13 14.15
CA LEU A 93 9.89 10.34 14.25
C LEU A 93 10.73 9.41 13.36
N THR A 94 10.11 8.43 12.72
CA THR A 94 10.83 7.44 11.90
C THR A 94 11.04 7.89 10.45
N GLY A 95 10.27 8.88 9.99
CA GLY A 95 10.20 9.29 8.59
C GLY A 95 9.40 8.34 7.69
N HIS A 96 9.04 7.14 8.18
CA HIS A 96 8.34 6.15 7.37
C HIS A 96 6.89 6.52 7.07
N THR A 97 6.41 6.11 5.90
CA THR A 97 4.99 6.02 5.56
C THR A 97 4.48 4.60 5.61
N GLU A 98 3.22 4.43 5.96
CA GLU A 98 2.48 3.19 5.75
C GLU A 98 2.40 2.91 4.25
N VAL A 99 2.83 1.71 3.86
CA VAL A 99 2.80 1.24 2.48
C VAL A 99 2.20 -0.16 2.36
N VAL A 100 1.64 -0.42 1.20
CA VAL A 100 1.26 -1.74 0.71
C VAL A 100 2.32 -2.19 -0.29
N ARG A 101 2.98 -3.31 -0.01
CA ARG A 101 3.73 -4.06 -1.02
C ARG A 101 2.75 -4.88 -1.83
N VAL A 102 2.80 -4.73 -3.15
CA VAL A 102 1.97 -5.47 -4.10
C VAL A 102 2.89 -6.31 -4.96
N VAL A 103 2.65 -7.62 -5.02
CA VAL A 103 3.31 -8.54 -5.95
C VAL A 103 2.30 -9.03 -6.96
N TRP A 104 2.61 -8.94 -8.25
CA TRP A 104 1.69 -9.31 -9.32
C TRP A 104 2.37 -10.10 -10.45
N ASN A 105 1.55 -10.84 -11.20
CA ASN A 105 1.96 -11.51 -12.44
C ASN A 105 1.89 -10.51 -13.59
N ASN A 106 3.04 -10.13 -14.16
CA ASN A 106 3.13 -9.15 -15.23
C ASN A 106 2.44 -9.59 -16.53
N ASN A 107 2.09 -10.88 -16.67
CA ASN A 107 1.31 -11.38 -17.80
C ASN A 107 -0.18 -11.06 -17.67
N GLU A 108 -0.72 -11.00 -16.45
CA GLU A 108 -2.15 -10.85 -16.17
C GLU A 108 -2.57 -9.41 -15.90
N ILE A 109 -1.72 -8.64 -15.20
CA ILE A 109 -1.98 -7.25 -14.81
C ILE A 109 -0.73 -6.40 -15.08
N ASP A 110 -0.90 -5.16 -15.54
CA ASP A 110 0.20 -4.22 -15.75
C ASP A 110 0.29 -3.20 -14.60
N LEU A 111 1.46 -2.57 -14.46
CA LEU A 111 1.62 -1.46 -13.53
C LEU A 111 0.60 -0.35 -13.77
N SER A 112 0.15 -0.13 -15.01
CA SER A 112 -0.87 0.85 -15.36
C SER A 112 -2.18 0.61 -14.59
N ASP A 113 -2.63 -0.65 -14.49
CA ASP A 113 -3.83 -1.02 -13.75
C ASP A 113 -3.66 -0.74 -12.25
N LEU A 114 -2.50 -1.08 -11.68
CA LEU A 114 -2.19 -0.80 -10.28
C LEU A 114 -2.14 0.72 -10.00
N LEU A 115 -1.56 1.50 -10.91
CA LEU A 115 -1.53 2.95 -10.83
C LEU A 115 -2.93 3.57 -10.89
N LYS A 116 -3.85 2.99 -11.68
CA LYS A 116 -5.25 3.43 -11.69
C LYS A 116 -5.88 3.27 -10.31
N LEU A 117 -5.77 2.08 -9.71
CA LEU A 117 -6.30 1.90 -8.36
C LEU A 117 -5.64 2.86 -7.37
N PHE A 118 -4.31 2.98 -7.42
CA PHE A 118 -3.56 3.91 -6.57
C PHE A 118 -4.13 5.33 -6.67
N TRP A 119 -4.17 5.93 -7.87
CA TRP A 119 -4.59 7.31 -8.05
C TRP A 119 -6.04 7.58 -7.66
N GLU A 120 -6.92 6.60 -7.85
CA GLU A 120 -8.35 6.77 -7.60
C GLU A 120 -8.77 6.40 -6.16
N CYS A 121 -7.90 5.75 -5.37
CA CYS A 121 -8.27 5.24 -4.04
C CYS A 121 -7.96 6.14 -2.84
N HIS A 122 -7.23 7.23 -3.03
CA HIS A 122 -6.94 8.24 -2.00
C HIS A 122 -6.84 9.63 -2.59
N ASP A 123 -6.71 10.65 -1.75
CA ASP A 123 -6.40 12.01 -2.20
C ASP A 123 -4.88 12.25 -2.16
N PRO A 124 -4.20 12.34 -3.31
CA PRO A 124 -2.76 12.51 -3.38
C PRO A 124 -2.29 13.96 -3.18
N THR A 125 -3.18 14.90 -2.86
CA THR A 125 -2.87 16.34 -2.72
C THR A 125 -2.73 16.80 -1.27
N GLN A 126 -2.82 15.88 -0.30
CA GLN A 126 -2.97 16.21 1.12
C GLN A 126 -1.66 16.28 1.92
N GLY A 127 -0.51 15.95 1.31
CA GLY A 127 0.80 15.96 1.96
C GLY A 127 0.90 14.93 3.08
N ASN A 128 1.25 15.38 4.29
CA ASN A 128 1.39 14.55 5.49
C ASN A 128 0.03 14.26 6.15
N ARG A 129 -0.95 13.83 5.35
CA ARG A 129 -2.32 13.53 5.77
C ARG A 129 -3.02 12.66 4.72
N GLN A 130 -3.93 11.82 5.17
CA GLN A 130 -4.96 11.21 4.33
C GLN A 130 -6.31 11.21 5.04
N GLY A 131 -7.26 11.96 4.50
CA GLY A 131 -8.57 12.16 5.12
C GLY A 131 -8.43 12.72 6.53
N ASN A 132 -8.96 11.98 7.51
CA ASN A 132 -8.87 12.31 8.93
C ASN A 132 -7.56 11.85 9.59
N ASP A 133 -6.78 10.99 8.92
CA ASP A 133 -5.52 10.46 9.45
C ASP A 133 -4.39 11.46 9.15
N SER A 134 -3.88 12.12 10.20
CA SER A 134 -2.85 13.16 10.08
C SER A 134 -1.49 12.66 10.53
N GLY A 135 -0.44 12.97 9.76
CA GLY A 135 0.94 12.57 10.03
C GLY A 135 1.69 12.15 8.76
N SER A 136 3.02 12.29 8.78
CA SER A 136 3.89 11.89 7.68
C SER A 136 3.82 10.40 7.35
N GLN A 137 3.32 9.59 8.29
CA GLN A 137 3.10 8.17 8.10
C GLN A 137 1.92 7.83 7.19
N TYR A 138 1.10 8.83 6.83
CA TYR A 138 -0.07 8.66 5.96
C TYR A 138 0.08 9.35 4.62
N ARG A 139 1.30 9.78 4.26
CA ARG A 139 1.53 10.50 3.02
C ARG A 139 1.35 9.59 1.80
N SER A 140 1.04 10.23 0.68
CA SER A 140 0.98 9.57 -0.61
C SER A 140 2.38 9.21 -1.10
N ALA A 141 2.62 7.95 -1.50
CA ALA A 141 3.93 7.50 -1.95
C ALA A 141 3.86 6.37 -3.01
N ILE A 142 4.84 6.34 -3.91
CA ILE A 142 5.10 5.22 -4.83
C ILE A 142 6.59 4.90 -4.74
N TYR A 143 6.93 3.68 -4.32
CA TYR A 143 8.31 3.21 -4.35
C TYR A 143 8.45 2.06 -5.34
N THR A 144 9.27 2.33 -6.35
CA THR A 144 9.49 1.46 -7.50
C THR A 144 10.72 0.57 -7.28
N THR A 145 10.84 -0.48 -8.09
CA THR A 145 11.98 -1.41 -8.10
C THR A 145 12.76 -1.41 -9.41
N SER A 146 12.37 -0.56 -10.36
CA SER A 146 13.07 -0.41 -11.63
C SER A 146 12.85 0.96 -12.25
N LYS A 147 13.76 1.33 -13.16
CA LYS A 147 13.68 2.57 -13.93
C LYS A 147 12.43 2.65 -14.82
N GLU A 148 11.97 1.52 -15.35
CA GLU A 148 10.74 1.47 -16.16
C GLU A 148 9.52 1.82 -15.30
N GLN A 149 9.41 1.21 -14.11
CA GLN A 149 8.33 1.52 -13.18
C GLN A 149 8.38 2.98 -12.74
N LEU A 150 9.58 3.51 -12.45
CA LEU A 150 9.77 4.92 -12.09
C LEU A 150 9.26 5.85 -13.19
N SER A 151 9.60 5.57 -14.45
CA SER A 151 9.12 6.35 -15.59
C SER A 151 7.60 6.31 -15.70
N LYS A 152 6.98 5.11 -15.61
CA LYS A 152 5.51 4.96 -15.66
C LYS A 152 4.82 5.68 -14.48
N ALA A 153 5.38 5.61 -13.28
CA ALA A 153 4.86 6.31 -12.11
C ALA A 153 4.88 7.83 -12.30
N ILE A 154 5.97 8.40 -12.83
CA ILE A 154 6.09 9.83 -13.13
C ILE A 154 5.10 10.25 -14.23
N GLU A 155 5.00 9.50 -15.33
CA GLU A 155 4.05 9.81 -16.41
C GLU A 155 2.59 9.74 -15.93
N SER A 156 2.26 8.74 -15.10
CA SER A 156 0.92 8.63 -14.51
C SER A 156 0.60 9.81 -13.57
N LYS A 157 1.58 10.27 -12.77
CA LYS A 157 1.44 11.46 -11.91
C LYS A 157 1.17 12.70 -12.75
N ASN A 158 1.93 12.91 -13.82
CA ASN A 158 1.77 14.06 -14.70
C ASN A 158 0.38 14.08 -15.35
N SER A 159 -0.09 12.93 -15.84
CA SER A 159 -1.43 12.81 -16.40
C SER A 159 -2.52 13.07 -15.35
N TYR A 160 -2.44 12.43 -14.18
CA TYR A 160 -3.46 12.59 -13.15
C TYR A 160 -3.49 14.01 -12.56
N GLN A 161 -2.35 14.71 -12.51
CA GLN A 161 -2.29 16.11 -12.10
C GLN A 161 -3.18 17.01 -12.98
N ILE A 162 -3.28 16.73 -14.28
CA ILE A 162 -4.15 17.48 -15.20
C ILE A 162 -5.61 17.28 -14.80
N GLU A 163 -6.01 16.02 -14.58
CA GLU A 163 -7.39 15.69 -14.18
C GLU A 163 -7.75 16.30 -12.82
N LEU A 164 -6.85 16.23 -11.84
CA LEU A 164 -7.04 16.85 -10.53
C LEU A 164 -7.19 18.37 -10.64
N LYS A 165 -6.34 19.03 -11.43
CA LYS A 165 -6.41 20.48 -11.65
C LYS A 165 -7.74 20.88 -12.29
N ASN A 166 -8.21 20.12 -13.28
CA ASN A 166 -9.50 20.35 -13.93
C ASN A 166 -10.70 20.20 -12.99
N ASN A 167 -10.54 19.43 -11.90
CA ASN A 167 -11.54 19.22 -10.86
C ASN A 167 -11.31 20.09 -9.61
N GLY A 168 -10.43 21.10 -9.67
CA GLY A 168 -10.21 22.07 -8.59
C GLY A 168 -9.32 21.59 -7.44
N PHE A 169 -8.64 20.45 -7.59
CA PHE A 169 -7.69 19.95 -6.60
C PHE A 169 -6.31 20.64 -6.74
N GLY A 170 -5.53 20.54 -5.66
CA GLY A 170 -4.19 21.10 -5.58
C GLY A 170 -3.12 20.29 -6.33
N ILE A 171 -1.87 20.58 -5.99
CA ILE A 171 -0.71 19.88 -6.56
C ILE A 171 -0.57 18.51 -5.90
N ILE A 172 -0.26 17.49 -6.69
CA ILE A 172 0.06 16.14 -6.21
C ILE A 172 1.31 16.18 -5.33
N THR A 173 1.14 15.71 -4.10
CA THR A 173 2.19 15.58 -3.08
C THR A 173 2.83 14.20 -3.02
N THR A 174 2.43 13.28 -3.91
CA THR A 174 3.00 11.92 -3.98
C THR A 174 4.52 11.96 -4.15
N GLU A 175 5.20 11.34 -3.18
CA GLU A 175 6.63 11.00 -3.21
C GLU A 175 6.82 9.82 -4.18
N ILE A 176 7.75 9.93 -5.12
CA ILE A 176 8.03 8.86 -6.08
C ILE A 176 9.53 8.63 -6.08
N GLU A 177 9.95 7.47 -5.58
CA GLU A 177 11.36 7.09 -5.49
C GLU A 177 11.56 5.63 -5.94
N ASN A 178 12.82 5.22 -6.05
CA ASN A 178 13.22 3.88 -6.47
C ASN A 178 14.10 3.24 -5.40
N ASP A 179 14.05 1.92 -5.30
CA ASP A 179 14.91 1.08 -4.44
C ASP A 179 14.80 1.42 -2.93
N ILE A 180 13.60 1.81 -2.49
CA ILE A 180 13.32 2.10 -1.09
C ILE A 180 13.14 0.81 -0.30
N LYS A 181 13.85 0.70 0.82
CA LYS A 181 13.78 -0.47 1.69
C LYS A 181 12.41 -0.57 2.37
N PHE A 182 11.82 -1.75 2.26
CA PHE A 182 10.56 -2.14 2.88
C PHE A 182 10.79 -2.87 4.21
N TYR A 183 10.05 -2.49 5.24
CA TYR A 183 9.99 -3.19 6.53
C TYR A 183 8.58 -3.73 6.74
N PHE A 184 8.42 -5.03 6.94
CA PHE A 184 7.11 -5.62 7.26
C PHE A 184 6.54 -5.01 8.54
N ALA A 185 5.26 -4.67 8.52
CA ALA A 185 4.50 -4.43 9.73
C ALA A 185 4.18 -5.76 10.43
N GLU A 186 3.79 -5.68 11.69
CA GLU A 186 3.47 -6.81 12.54
C GLU A 186 2.34 -7.69 11.95
N ASP A 187 2.36 -9.00 12.25
CA ASP A 187 1.41 -9.99 11.73
C ASP A 187 -0.06 -9.60 11.92
N TYR A 188 -0.39 -8.85 12.97
CA TYR A 188 -1.77 -8.43 13.21
C TYR A 188 -2.25 -7.39 12.18
N HIS A 189 -1.36 -6.62 11.56
CA HIS A 189 -1.69 -5.69 10.48
C HIS A 189 -1.90 -6.36 9.12
N GLN A 190 -1.24 -7.49 8.85
CA GLN A 190 -1.33 -8.20 7.57
C GLN A 190 -2.77 -8.67 7.30
N GLN A 191 -3.37 -8.25 6.18
CA GLN A 191 -4.76 -8.53 5.80
C GLN A 191 -5.77 -8.23 6.93
N TYR A 192 -5.56 -7.13 7.66
CA TYR A 192 -6.34 -6.81 8.86
C TYR A 192 -7.85 -6.83 8.63
N LEU A 193 -8.36 -6.24 7.54
CA LEU A 193 -9.80 -6.19 7.23
C LEU A 193 -10.43 -7.55 6.85
N ALA A 194 -9.61 -8.57 6.61
CA ALA A 194 -10.08 -9.94 6.40
C ALA A 194 -10.22 -10.73 7.71
N LYS A 195 -9.71 -10.21 8.83
CA LYS A 195 -9.71 -10.92 10.12
C LYS A 195 -11.05 -10.77 10.85
N PRO A 196 -11.49 -11.81 11.59
CA PRO A 196 -12.64 -11.71 12.48
C PRO A 196 -12.48 -10.56 13.49
N GLY A 197 -13.54 -9.79 13.72
CA GLY A 197 -13.54 -8.67 14.67
C GLY A 197 -12.74 -7.45 14.23
N SER A 198 -12.26 -7.40 12.97
CA SER A 198 -11.64 -6.22 12.40
C SER A 198 -12.62 -5.06 12.30
N ARG A 199 -12.10 -3.83 12.24
CA ARG A 199 -12.95 -2.64 12.10
C ARG A 199 -13.71 -2.69 10.76
N PRO A 200 -14.96 -2.21 10.68
CA PRO A 200 -15.79 -2.40 9.49
C PRO A 200 -15.47 -1.44 8.33
N TYR A 201 -14.53 -0.50 8.49
CA TYR A 201 -14.25 0.56 7.50
C TYR A 201 -12.77 0.91 7.35
N CYS A 202 -12.39 1.49 6.21
CA CYS A 202 -11.10 2.15 5.98
C CYS A 202 -11.25 3.68 6.12
N SER A 203 -10.15 4.37 6.44
CA SER A 203 -10.06 5.82 6.48
C SER A 203 -9.85 6.50 5.11
N ALA A 204 -9.80 5.74 4.01
CA ALA A 204 -9.52 6.28 2.68
C ALA A 204 -10.55 7.35 2.26
N MET A 205 -10.07 8.49 1.77
CA MET A 205 -10.90 9.60 1.28
C MET A 205 -10.43 10.02 -0.12
N PRO A 206 -10.89 9.33 -1.19
CA PRO A 206 -10.44 9.62 -2.54
C PRO A 206 -11.03 10.91 -3.11
N THR A 207 -10.38 11.44 -4.14
CA THR A 207 -10.80 12.66 -4.86
C THR A 207 -12.06 12.48 -5.71
N LYS A 208 -12.43 11.22 -6.01
CA LYS A 208 -13.45 10.84 -7.01
C LYS A 208 -13.14 11.28 -8.44
N VAL A 209 -11.90 11.68 -8.71
CA VAL A 209 -11.46 12.04 -10.06
C VAL A 209 -11.04 10.76 -10.79
N THR A 210 -11.56 10.54 -11.99
CA THR A 210 -11.20 9.38 -12.79
C THR A 210 -9.82 9.53 -13.41
N PHE A 211 -8.96 8.55 -13.18
CA PHE A 211 -7.70 8.37 -13.89
C PHE A 211 -7.97 7.74 -15.26
N LYS A 212 -7.55 8.44 -16.31
CA LYS A 212 -7.80 8.07 -17.70
C LYS A 212 -6.66 7.23 -18.27
N ASN A 213 -5.63 7.89 -18.81
CA ASN A 213 -4.52 7.25 -19.50
C ASN A 213 -3.24 8.07 -19.35
N PHE A 214 -2.07 7.50 -19.67
CA PHE A 214 -0.79 8.18 -19.67
C PHE A 214 0.14 7.58 -20.74
N SER A 215 1.23 8.29 -21.06
CA SER A 215 2.20 7.80 -22.03
C SER A 215 2.88 6.51 -21.55
N GLY A 216 2.89 5.48 -22.39
CA GLY A 216 3.46 4.17 -22.05
C GLY A 216 2.57 3.28 -21.19
N ALA A 217 1.30 3.66 -20.97
CA ALA A 217 0.34 2.80 -20.28
C ALA A 217 0.00 1.55 -21.11
N ASN A 218 -0.30 0.46 -20.40
CA ASN A 218 -0.68 -0.83 -20.97
C ASN A 218 -1.72 -1.53 -20.07
N PHE A 219 -2.89 -0.90 -19.89
CA PHE A 219 -3.97 -1.46 -19.07
C PHE A 219 -4.42 -2.83 -19.59
N LYS A 220 -4.43 -3.83 -18.71
CA LYS A 220 -4.84 -5.21 -19.04
C LYS A 220 -6.21 -5.56 -18.48
N LEU A 221 -6.64 -4.90 -17.40
CA LEU A 221 -7.89 -5.24 -16.74
C LEU A 221 -9.10 -4.65 -17.47
N ASN A 222 -10.17 -5.45 -17.57
CA ASN A 222 -11.45 -5.01 -18.13
C ASN A 222 -12.08 -3.90 -17.28
N GLU A 223 -12.79 -2.97 -17.91
CA GLU A 223 -13.50 -1.89 -17.22
C GLU A 223 -14.45 -2.39 -16.10
N LYS A 224 -15.07 -3.56 -16.30
CA LYS A 224 -15.98 -4.18 -15.32
C LYS A 224 -15.31 -4.57 -14.01
N ILE A 225 -13.98 -4.78 -14.00
CA ILE A 225 -13.24 -5.00 -12.76
C ILE A 225 -13.42 -3.80 -11.84
N TRP A 226 -13.37 -2.58 -12.37
CA TRP A 226 -13.49 -1.36 -11.57
C TRP A 226 -14.88 -1.19 -10.99
N SER A 227 -15.93 -1.74 -11.60
CA SER A 227 -17.30 -1.73 -11.04
C SER A 227 -17.46 -2.53 -9.74
N ASN A 228 -16.45 -3.32 -9.34
CA ASN A 228 -16.43 -4.05 -8.07
C ASN A 228 -15.97 -3.20 -6.87
N TYR A 229 -15.62 -1.93 -7.11
CA TYR A 229 -15.36 -0.92 -6.09
C TYR A 229 -16.51 0.08 -6.07
N ASN A 230 -16.87 0.58 -4.89
CA ASN A 230 -17.96 1.53 -4.75
C ASN A 230 -17.40 2.96 -4.88
N TRP A 231 -17.42 3.52 -6.08
CA TRP A 231 -16.91 4.87 -6.36
C TRP A 231 -17.87 6.00 -5.94
N ASP A 232 -19.14 5.66 -5.66
CA ASP A 232 -20.18 6.64 -5.34
C ASP A 232 -20.05 7.16 -3.90
N ILE A 233 -19.44 6.39 -3.00
CA ILE A 233 -19.22 6.80 -1.60
C ILE A 233 -18.04 7.76 -1.47
N THR A 234 -18.19 8.73 -0.56
CA THR A 234 -17.16 9.75 -0.27
C THR A 234 -16.03 9.26 0.63
N HIS A 235 -16.21 8.09 1.23
CA HIS A 235 -15.26 7.49 2.16
C HIS A 235 -15.16 5.99 1.87
N CYS A 236 -13.95 5.43 2.01
CA CYS A 236 -13.68 4.00 1.92
C CYS A 236 -14.26 3.34 0.66
N ILE A 237 -13.90 3.80 -0.55
CA ILE A 237 -14.31 3.14 -1.82
C ILE A 237 -13.92 1.65 -1.89
N LEU A 238 -12.95 1.26 -1.05
CA LEU A 238 -12.44 -0.10 -0.87
C LEU A 238 -13.31 -0.93 0.09
N ARG A 239 -14.47 -0.39 0.49
CA ARG A 239 -15.52 -1.11 1.21
C ARG A 239 -16.15 -2.11 0.24
N GLY A 240 -16.33 -3.34 0.70
CA GLY A 240 -16.89 -4.42 -0.12
C GLY A 240 -16.47 -5.79 0.39
N GLU A 241 -16.60 -6.80 -0.45
CA GLU A 241 -16.14 -8.16 -0.15
C GLU A 241 -14.62 -8.24 0.00
N ASN A 242 -14.14 -9.20 0.79
CA ASN A 242 -12.70 -9.49 0.87
C ASN A 242 -12.22 -10.37 -0.29
N THR A 243 -13.13 -11.02 -1.01
CA THR A 243 -12.81 -11.97 -2.07
C THR A 243 -12.15 -11.28 -3.27
N PRO A 244 -11.14 -11.91 -3.90
CA PRO A 244 -10.61 -11.47 -5.18
C PRO A 244 -11.70 -11.36 -6.24
N ILE A 245 -11.55 -10.40 -7.14
CA ILE A 245 -12.44 -10.23 -8.29
C ILE A 245 -12.04 -11.28 -9.33
N GLU A 246 -13.02 -11.92 -9.96
CA GLU A 246 -12.76 -12.91 -11.00
C GLU A 246 -12.30 -12.22 -12.30
N SER A 247 -11.28 -12.79 -12.96
CA SER A 247 -10.69 -12.26 -14.20
C SER A 247 -11.63 -12.32 -15.42
N ASN A 248 -12.69 -13.12 -15.35
CA ASN A 248 -13.55 -13.44 -16.49
C ASN A 248 -14.74 -12.48 -16.67
N LEU A 249 -14.77 -11.38 -15.91
CA LEU A 249 -15.85 -10.38 -15.95
C LEU A 249 -15.70 -9.41 -17.13
#